data_AF-V5XHS2-F1
#
_entry.id   AF-V5XHS2-F1
#
_cell.length_a   1.000
_cell.length_b   1.000
_cell.length_c   1.000
_cell.angle_alpha   90.00
_cell.angle_beta   90.00
_cell.angle_gamma   90.00
#
_symmetry.space_group_name_H-M   'P 1'
#
loop_
_entity.id
_entity.type
_entity.pdbx_description
1 polymer ?
#
loop_
_entity_poly.entity_id
_entity_poly.type
_entity_poly.pdbx_seq_one_letter_code
_entity_poly.pdbx_strand_id
1 'polypeptide(L)'
;MGSLRRIIPAVLVAVLLLAGCSDSDDRLADATDGFADALSRGDATAAAALTTDAAAASGTLDALYASLGTDVRFAVSEVRREEDKATFTLAATWKFGPQKTTEWTYTTTGSAAAEGDDWKVRWDAATVAPGLDKGPLSFGTLAPQPAARVLDRTGADLLTQHIVTLVDVAPGADVNAVAALVNPIAPTVTPEWLGGELAKGAPVTAVTLRDEDLAPIRDQLAALPEVTLRPQTRLLATDRALTSPTLSGLSELWQQRTDEAAGWAVSAQTPTGPTRVGGQDPGSVGDIASTLDIGMQLAGETALASLTTPAAIVAIQPSTGNLLAVAQNAPADAQGPIALTGLYPPGSTFKTVTVSAALQAGQVTPDSVVGCPGTENIEGRQIPNDDNFDLGEVPLHTAFARSCNTTMGRLAVNLPPDGLTKAAAQLGLGIDFVAPGMTTVTGSVPAADTSALRVEEGIGQGKVTASPFGMALVAATLAKGSVPAPTIVQGSPGVPDRTPEPLPPSVDEQVRAMMRETITGGTATALQDIPDLLGKTGTAEYIDDTHAHGWFVGIRGDLALAVFVSDAGSSAPAVEAAGTFLRAVP
;
A
#
# COMPACT_ATOMS: atom_id res chain seq x y z
N MET A 1 -63.42 70.34 -67.20
CA MET A 1 -63.84 70.91 -65.89
C MET A 1 -62.90 70.35 -64.83
N GLY A 2 -62.11 71.07 -64.05
CA GLY A 2 -61.76 72.47 -63.98
C GLY A 2 -60.87 72.64 -62.73
N SER A 3 -59.66 73.18 -62.92
CA SER A 3 -58.84 73.97 -61.96
C SER A 3 -58.59 73.46 -60.52
N LEU A 4 -57.34 73.20 -60.11
CA LEU A 4 -56.53 74.18 -59.35
C LEU A 4 -55.04 73.80 -59.18
N ARG A 5 -54.24 74.86 -59.09
CA ARG A 5 -52.79 75.09 -59.10
C ARG A 5 -51.93 74.54 -57.93
N ARG A 6 -50.64 74.26 -58.27
CA ARG A 6 -49.36 74.82 -57.74
C ARG A 6 -48.46 74.05 -56.70
N ILE A 7 -47.18 73.96 -57.11
CA ILE A 7 -45.89 74.15 -56.38
C ILE A 7 -45.24 72.93 -55.68
N ILE A 8 -43.99 72.67 -56.08
CA ILE A 8 -42.95 71.84 -55.42
C ILE A 8 -42.28 72.64 -54.30
N PRO A 9 -41.93 72.02 -53.16
CA PRO A 9 -40.52 72.09 -52.74
C PRO A 9 -39.96 70.73 -52.26
N ALA A 10 -38.64 70.61 -52.39
CA ALA A 10 -37.81 69.49 -52.00
C ALA A 10 -37.92 69.16 -50.49
N VAL A 11 -37.98 67.87 -50.16
CA VAL A 11 -37.77 67.36 -48.80
C VAL A 11 -36.34 66.84 -48.71
N LEU A 12 -35.55 67.51 -47.88
CA LEU A 12 -34.22 67.09 -47.44
C LEU A 12 -34.40 65.86 -46.53
N VAL A 13 -33.83 64.72 -46.90
CA VAL A 13 -33.72 63.56 -46.01
C VAL A 13 -32.60 63.84 -45.01
N ALA A 14 -32.98 64.11 -43.76
CA ALA A 14 -32.05 64.14 -42.63
C ALA A 14 -31.70 62.69 -42.25
N VAL A 15 -30.50 62.25 -42.62
CA VAL A 15 -29.87 61.07 -42.02
C VAL A 15 -29.44 61.48 -40.61
N LEU A 16 -30.21 61.07 -39.60
CA LEU A 16 -29.80 61.14 -38.21
C LEU A 16 -28.83 59.98 -37.92
N LEU A 17 -27.62 60.35 -37.52
CA LEU A 17 -26.51 59.47 -37.16
C LEU A 17 -26.81 58.74 -35.83
N LEU A 18 -26.86 57.41 -35.85
CA LEU A 18 -26.93 56.50 -34.68
C LEU A 18 -25.54 56.15 -34.10
N ALA A 19 -24.51 56.95 -34.38
CA ALA A 19 -23.10 56.60 -34.12
C ALA A 19 -22.64 56.74 -32.64
N GLY A 20 -23.48 57.24 -31.74
CA GLY A 20 -23.10 57.47 -30.33
C GLY A 20 -23.41 56.31 -29.37
N CYS A 21 -24.27 55.37 -29.74
CA CYS A 21 -24.63 54.24 -28.86
C CYS A 21 -23.61 53.11 -28.93
N SER A 22 -23.10 52.78 -30.13
CA SER A 22 -22.15 51.66 -30.32
C SER A 22 -20.83 51.87 -29.57
N ASP A 23 -20.30 53.09 -29.60
CA ASP A 23 -19.01 53.43 -28.97
C ASP A 23 -19.03 53.34 -27.43
N SER A 24 -20.19 53.50 -26.81
CA SER A 24 -20.35 53.38 -25.36
C SER A 24 -20.62 51.93 -24.94
N ASP A 25 -21.27 51.13 -25.80
CA ASP A 25 -21.44 49.68 -25.60
C ASP A 25 -20.11 48.94 -25.80
N ASP A 26 -19.30 49.35 -26.78
CA ASP A 26 -17.95 48.83 -27.03
C ASP A 26 -17.03 49.10 -25.82
N ARG A 27 -17.04 50.33 -25.27
CA ARG A 27 -16.29 50.67 -24.05
C ARG A 27 -16.77 49.92 -22.80
N LEU A 28 -18.07 49.64 -22.69
CA LEU A 28 -18.61 48.82 -21.61
C LEU A 28 -18.13 47.37 -21.74
N ALA A 29 -18.17 46.81 -22.94
CA ALA A 29 -17.65 45.48 -23.22
C ALA A 29 -16.15 45.39 -22.92
N ASP A 30 -15.34 46.36 -23.37
CA ASP A 30 -13.90 46.42 -23.07
C ASP A 30 -13.63 46.43 -21.56
N ALA A 31 -14.43 47.15 -20.77
CA ALA A 31 -14.29 47.18 -19.32
C ALA A 31 -14.67 45.84 -18.66
N THR A 32 -15.78 45.22 -19.06
CA THR A 32 -16.24 43.96 -18.44
C THR A 32 -15.45 42.74 -18.92
N ASP A 33 -15.14 42.65 -20.21
CA ASP A 33 -14.37 41.57 -20.81
C ASP A 33 -12.89 41.71 -20.43
N GLY A 34 -12.36 42.93 -20.44
CA GLY A 34 -11.01 43.22 -19.94
C GLY A 34 -10.84 42.84 -18.47
N PHE A 35 -11.88 43.03 -17.65
CA PHE A 35 -11.88 42.59 -16.25
C PHE A 35 -11.87 41.05 -16.16
N ALA A 36 -12.73 40.36 -16.88
CA ALA A 36 -12.75 38.90 -16.92
C ALA A 36 -11.43 38.31 -17.46
N ASP A 37 -10.83 38.92 -18.47
CA ASP A 37 -9.56 38.52 -19.05
C ASP A 37 -8.40 38.73 -18.07
N ALA A 38 -8.36 39.86 -17.37
CA ALA A 38 -7.36 40.12 -16.35
C ALA A 38 -7.47 39.13 -15.18
N LEU A 39 -8.69 38.83 -14.75
CA LEU A 39 -8.93 37.78 -13.75
C LEU A 39 -8.46 36.40 -14.22
N SER A 40 -8.74 36.03 -15.48
CA SER A 40 -8.32 34.75 -16.07
C SER A 40 -6.80 34.60 -16.19
N ARG A 41 -6.05 35.71 -16.25
CA ARG A 41 -4.58 35.70 -16.24
C ARG A 41 -3.98 35.69 -14.84
N GLY A 42 -4.79 35.76 -13.79
CA GLY A 42 -4.31 35.94 -12.42
C GLY A 42 -3.66 37.31 -12.19
N ASP A 43 -3.97 38.31 -13.01
CA ASP A 43 -3.38 39.65 -12.93
C ASP A 43 -4.26 40.56 -12.07
N ALA A 44 -4.04 40.47 -10.75
CA ALA A 44 -4.79 41.24 -9.76
C ALA A 44 -4.69 42.76 -9.98
N THR A 45 -3.53 43.26 -10.40
CA THR A 45 -3.30 44.69 -10.63
C THR A 45 -4.09 45.19 -11.84
N ALA A 46 -4.04 44.45 -12.97
CA ALA A 46 -4.79 44.82 -14.17
C ALA A 46 -6.31 44.72 -13.94
N ALA A 47 -6.77 43.68 -13.24
CA ALA A 47 -8.18 43.54 -12.90
C ALA A 47 -8.65 44.68 -11.99
N ALA A 48 -7.86 45.02 -10.97
CA ALA A 48 -8.17 46.10 -10.03
C ALA A 48 -8.29 47.48 -10.71
N ALA A 49 -7.43 47.77 -11.69
CA ALA A 49 -7.43 49.02 -12.43
C ALA A 49 -8.75 49.29 -13.20
N LEU A 50 -9.50 48.24 -13.53
CA LEU A 50 -10.80 48.31 -14.21
C LEU A 50 -11.99 48.47 -13.24
N THR A 51 -11.71 48.62 -11.94
CA THR A 51 -12.75 48.71 -10.90
C THR A 51 -12.87 50.09 -10.28
N THR A 52 -14.01 50.38 -9.65
CA THR A 52 -14.24 51.64 -8.92
C THR A 52 -13.39 51.80 -7.65
N ASP A 53 -12.79 50.71 -7.14
CA ASP A 53 -11.91 50.71 -5.96
C ASP A 53 -10.71 49.77 -6.17
N ALA A 54 -9.70 50.26 -6.89
CA ALA A 54 -8.53 49.47 -7.25
C ALA A 54 -7.71 49.00 -6.05
N ALA A 55 -7.68 49.76 -4.95
CA ALA A 55 -6.87 49.39 -3.78
C ALA A 55 -7.49 48.19 -3.04
N ALA A 56 -8.80 48.23 -2.80
CA ALA A 56 -9.52 47.10 -2.19
C ALA A 56 -9.54 45.87 -3.11
N ALA A 57 -9.69 46.10 -4.42
CA ALA A 57 -9.69 45.04 -5.42
C ALA A 57 -8.36 44.27 -5.47
N SER A 58 -7.23 44.98 -5.60
CA SER A 58 -5.92 44.33 -5.73
C SER A 58 -5.62 43.44 -4.53
N GLY A 59 -5.78 43.95 -3.30
CA GLY A 59 -5.46 43.18 -2.10
C GLY A 59 -6.34 41.92 -1.93
N THR A 60 -7.61 42.00 -2.31
CA THR A 60 -8.53 40.84 -2.25
C THR A 60 -8.18 39.79 -3.31
N LEU A 61 -7.88 40.23 -4.54
CA LEU A 61 -7.52 39.36 -5.65
C LEU A 61 -6.16 38.68 -5.43
N ASP A 62 -5.18 39.41 -4.90
CA ASP A 62 -3.87 38.85 -4.53
C ASP A 62 -4.02 37.73 -3.50
N ALA A 63 -4.82 37.95 -2.45
CA ALA A 63 -5.10 36.93 -1.44
C ALA A 63 -5.87 35.72 -2.00
N LEU A 64 -6.80 35.96 -2.92
CA LEU A 64 -7.55 34.91 -3.61
C LEU A 64 -6.61 34.01 -4.43
N TYR A 65 -5.76 34.57 -5.28
CA TYR A 65 -4.83 33.80 -6.10
C TYR A 65 -3.73 33.13 -5.27
N ALA A 66 -3.28 33.77 -4.20
CA ALA A 66 -2.36 33.15 -3.26
C ALA A 66 -2.96 31.90 -2.60
N SER A 67 -4.29 31.87 -2.38
CA SER A 67 -4.95 30.73 -1.73
C SER A 67 -5.44 29.65 -2.70
N LEU A 68 -6.06 30.04 -3.82
CA LEU A 68 -6.70 29.11 -4.76
C LEU A 68 -5.83 28.79 -5.99
N GLY A 69 -4.76 29.54 -6.21
CA GLY A 69 -3.95 29.50 -7.43
C GLY A 69 -4.53 30.37 -8.56
N THR A 70 -3.93 30.31 -9.75
CA THR A 70 -4.32 31.14 -10.91
C THR A 70 -4.90 30.32 -12.07
N ASP A 71 -5.10 29.00 -11.90
CA ASP A 71 -5.73 28.14 -12.89
C ASP A 71 -7.25 28.33 -12.88
N VAL A 72 -7.69 29.46 -13.43
CA VAL A 72 -9.08 29.87 -13.49
C VAL A 72 -9.39 30.50 -14.84
N ARG A 73 -10.60 30.26 -15.35
CA ARG A 73 -11.14 30.97 -16.49
C ARG A 73 -12.38 31.74 -16.06
N PHE A 74 -12.39 33.04 -16.34
CA PHE A 74 -13.55 33.89 -16.26
C PHE A 74 -14.06 34.24 -17.66
N ALA A 75 -15.37 34.42 -17.81
CA ALA A 75 -15.98 34.88 -19.05
C ALA A 75 -17.25 35.67 -18.73
N VAL A 76 -17.42 36.81 -19.40
CA VAL A 76 -18.70 37.51 -19.39
C VAL A 76 -19.64 36.80 -20.36
N SER A 77 -20.86 36.53 -19.91
CA SER A 77 -21.85 35.77 -20.71
C SER A 77 -23.11 36.56 -21.04
N GLU A 78 -23.42 37.59 -20.24
CA GLU A 78 -24.55 38.48 -20.48
C GLU A 78 -24.20 39.87 -19.96
N VAL A 79 -24.55 40.91 -20.72
CA VAL A 79 -24.42 42.32 -20.32
C VAL A 79 -25.74 43.01 -20.60
N ARG A 80 -26.30 43.69 -19.59
CA ARG A 80 -27.51 44.50 -19.71
C ARG A 80 -27.21 45.91 -19.26
N ARG A 81 -27.38 46.86 -20.18
CA ARG A 81 -27.14 48.28 -19.94
C ARG A 81 -28.45 49.02 -19.71
N GLU A 82 -28.43 49.91 -18.73
CA GLU A 82 -29.47 50.89 -18.41
C GLU A 82 -28.81 52.26 -18.25
N GLU A 83 -28.78 53.05 -19.34
CA GLU A 83 -28.19 54.40 -19.39
C GLU A 83 -26.71 54.44 -18.94
N ASP A 84 -26.47 54.89 -17.69
CA ASP A 84 -25.17 55.10 -17.03
C ASP A 84 -24.74 53.92 -16.14
N LYS A 85 -25.53 52.84 -16.13
CA LYS A 85 -25.29 51.62 -15.36
C LYS A 85 -25.39 50.39 -16.25
N ALA A 86 -24.71 49.34 -15.84
CA ALA A 86 -24.86 48.03 -16.45
C ALA A 86 -24.78 46.94 -15.40
N THR A 87 -25.41 45.81 -15.67
CA THR A 87 -25.23 44.54 -14.95
C THR A 87 -24.67 43.51 -15.90
N PHE A 88 -23.76 42.67 -15.44
CA PHE A 88 -23.20 41.59 -16.23
C PHE A 88 -23.12 40.29 -15.46
N THR A 89 -23.18 39.17 -16.19
CA THR A 89 -23.01 37.82 -15.63
C THR A 89 -21.60 37.34 -15.89
N LEU A 90 -20.86 37.04 -14.82
CA LEU A 90 -19.50 36.52 -14.87
C LEU A 90 -19.53 35.02 -14.58
N ALA A 91 -19.18 34.20 -15.57
CA ALA A 91 -18.99 32.77 -15.40
C ALA A 91 -17.53 32.50 -15.02
N ALA A 92 -17.31 31.58 -14.09
CA ALA A 92 -15.97 31.18 -13.66
C ALA A 92 -15.84 29.65 -13.61
N THR A 93 -14.68 29.15 -14.01
CA THR A 93 -14.28 27.75 -13.81
C THR A 93 -12.85 27.70 -13.27
N TRP A 94 -12.72 27.23 -12.04
CA TRP A 94 -11.43 26.98 -11.38
C TRP A 94 -11.00 25.53 -11.58
N LYS A 95 -9.69 25.28 -11.68
CA LYS A 95 -9.12 23.93 -11.74
C LYS A 95 -8.15 23.67 -10.59
N PHE A 96 -8.46 22.69 -9.76
CA PHE A 96 -7.69 22.31 -8.58
C PHE A 96 -6.96 20.98 -8.76
N GLY A 97 -6.00 20.75 -7.85
CA GLY A 97 -5.19 19.54 -7.79
C GLY A 97 -4.02 19.52 -8.77
N PRO A 98 -3.04 18.60 -8.59
CA PRO A 98 -1.85 18.51 -9.43
C PRO A 98 -2.17 18.21 -10.90
N GLN A 99 -3.23 17.44 -11.15
CA GLN A 99 -3.66 17.01 -12.48
C GLN A 99 -4.75 17.90 -13.09
N LYS A 100 -5.22 18.93 -12.36
CA LYS A 100 -6.24 19.90 -12.83
C LYS A 100 -7.57 19.25 -13.27
N THR A 101 -7.95 18.16 -12.62
CA THR A 101 -9.17 17.38 -12.89
C THR A 101 -10.36 17.82 -12.03
N THR A 102 -10.12 18.46 -10.89
CA THR A 102 -11.19 18.98 -10.02
C THR A 102 -11.61 20.36 -10.49
N GLU A 103 -12.87 20.51 -10.89
CA GLU A 103 -13.41 21.78 -11.40
C GLU A 103 -14.44 22.40 -10.45
N TRP A 104 -14.32 23.71 -10.19
CA TRP A 104 -15.37 24.49 -9.54
C TRP A 104 -15.92 25.53 -10.50
N THR A 105 -17.14 25.29 -10.97
CA THR A 105 -17.85 26.16 -11.90
C THR A 105 -19.01 26.88 -11.23
N TYR A 106 -19.13 28.18 -11.48
CA TYR A 106 -20.23 29.00 -10.98
C TYR A 106 -20.46 30.23 -11.87
N THR A 107 -21.55 30.94 -11.59
CA THR A 107 -21.84 32.26 -12.17
C THR A 107 -22.14 33.26 -11.06
N THR A 108 -21.62 34.46 -11.19
CA THR A 108 -21.89 35.62 -10.32
C THR A 108 -22.47 36.77 -11.15
N THR A 109 -23.00 37.78 -10.46
CA THR A 109 -23.52 38.99 -11.10
C THR A 109 -22.71 40.18 -10.63
N GLY A 110 -22.19 40.95 -11.58
CA GLY A 110 -21.49 42.21 -11.35
C GLY A 110 -22.29 43.40 -11.85
N SER A 111 -21.84 44.60 -11.48
CA SER A 111 -22.35 45.84 -12.03
C SER A 111 -21.21 46.74 -12.50
N ALA A 112 -21.48 47.58 -13.48
CA ALA A 112 -20.56 48.59 -13.99
C ALA A 112 -21.28 49.95 -14.04
N ALA A 113 -20.52 51.03 -13.95
CA ALA A 113 -21.03 52.39 -14.11
C ALA A 113 -20.11 53.23 -14.98
N ALA A 114 -20.70 54.17 -15.69
CA ALA A 114 -19.96 55.16 -16.47
C ALA A 114 -19.20 56.11 -15.53
N GLU A 115 -17.92 56.33 -15.81
CA GLU A 115 -17.04 57.29 -15.14
C GLU A 115 -16.44 58.22 -16.19
N GLY A 116 -17.10 59.35 -16.44
CA GLY A 116 -16.76 60.23 -17.56
C GLY A 116 -17.15 59.60 -18.89
N ASP A 117 -16.16 59.44 -19.77
CA ASP A 117 -16.29 58.75 -21.06
C ASP A 117 -16.03 57.23 -20.93
N ASP A 118 -15.50 56.75 -19.82
CA ASP A 118 -15.12 55.34 -19.65
C ASP A 118 -16.13 54.57 -18.78
N TRP A 119 -15.98 53.25 -18.72
CA TRP A 119 -16.74 52.38 -17.83
C TRP A 119 -15.82 51.72 -16.81
N LYS A 120 -16.31 51.58 -15.58
CA LYS A 120 -15.65 50.75 -14.55
C LYS A 120 -16.60 49.77 -13.92
N VAL A 121 -16.08 48.58 -13.62
CA VAL A 121 -16.76 47.59 -12.80
C VAL A 121 -16.87 48.13 -11.39
N ARG A 122 -18.08 48.16 -10.82
CA ARG A 122 -18.28 48.50 -9.42
C ARG A 122 -17.68 47.38 -8.57
N TRP A 123 -16.68 47.72 -7.77
CA TRP A 123 -15.99 46.72 -6.96
C TRP A 123 -16.93 46.12 -5.92
N ASP A 124 -17.11 44.80 -6.02
CA ASP A 124 -17.72 43.94 -5.01
C ASP A 124 -17.04 42.58 -5.12
N ALA A 125 -16.46 42.10 -4.03
CA ALA A 125 -15.79 40.80 -3.98
C ALA A 125 -16.73 39.64 -4.38
N ALA A 126 -18.03 39.75 -4.08
CA ALA A 126 -19.03 38.75 -4.48
C ALA A 126 -19.24 38.68 -6.01
N THR A 127 -18.84 39.72 -6.76
CA THR A 127 -18.81 39.69 -8.23
C THR A 127 -17.76 38.68 -8.73
N VAL A 128 -16.65 38.52 -8.02
CA VAL A 128 -15.55 37.66 -8.46
C VAL A 128 -15.80 36.21 -8.07
N ALA A 129 -16.17 35.94 -6.82
CA ALA A 129 -16.42 34.58 -6.37
C ALA A 129 -17.47 34.53 -5.23
N PRO A 130 -18.33 33.50 -5.17
CA PRO A 130 -19.27 33.31 -4.08
C PRO A 130 -18.58 33.27 -2.71
N GLY A 131 -19.00 34.14 -1.79
CA GLY A 131 -18.52 34.21 -0.41
C GLY A 131 -17.17 34.90 -0.22
N LEU A 132 -16.53 35.42 -1.27
CA LEU A 132 -15.31 36.21 -1.14
C LEU A 132 -15.53 37.53 -0.38
N ASP A 133 -16.75 38.05 -0.43
CA ASP A 133 -17.25 39.17 0.38
C ASP A 133 -17.30 38.86 1.89
N LYS A 134 -17.36 37.57 2.26
CA LYS A 134 -17.43 37.12 3.65
C LYS A 134 -16.06 36.86 4.26
N GLY A 135 -15.03 36.66 3.42
CA GLY A 135 -13.66 36.44 3.83
C GLY A 135 -12.84 35.64 2.81
N PRO A 136 -11.54 35.42 3.08
CA PRO A 136 -10.66 34.69 2.18
C PRO A 136 -11.20 33.30 1.84
N LEU A 137 -11.12 32.91 0.57
CA LEU A 137 -11.50 31.56 0.14
C LEU A 137 -10.32 30.60 0.33
N SER A 138 -10.63 29.32 0.50
CA SER A 138 -9.68 28.22 0.62
C SER A 138 -10.24 26.96 -0.03
N PHE A 139 -9.38 26.16 -0.66
CA PHE A 139 -9.72 24.85 -1.21
C PHE A 139 -9.18 23.73 -0.32
N GLY A 140 -9.97 22.68 -0.11
CA GLY A 140 -9.55 21.48 0.62
C GLY A 140 -10.29 20.23 0.20
N THR A 141 -9.68 19.06 0.42
CA THR A 141 -10.32 17.75 0.23
C THR A 141 -11.18 17.40 1.45
N LEU A 142 -12.24 16.64 1.21
CA LEU A 142 -13.14 16.12 2.23
C LEU A 142 -12.98 14.60 2.29
N ALA A 143 -12.65 14.06 3.46
CA ALA A 143 -12.56 12.62 3.64
C ALA A 143 -13.96 11.98 3.81
N PRO A 144 -14.19 10.78 3.27
CA PRO A 144 -15.37 9.94 3.55
C PRO A 144 -15.67 9.79 5.03
N GLN A 145 -16.96 9.77 5.38
CA GLN A 145 -17.45 9.58 6.75
C GLN A 145 -18.62 8.56 6.79
N PRO A 146 -18.67 7.64 7.78
CA PRO A 146 -17.59 7.35 8.74
C PRO A 146 -16.34 6.82 8.02
N ALA A 147 -15.19 6.96 8.66
CA ALA A 147 -13.95 6.39 8.12
C ALA A 147 -14.06 4.87 8.03
N ALA A 148 -13.73 4.31 6.87
CA ALA A 148 -13.70 2.87 6.69
C ALA A 148 -12.68 2.24 7.65
N ARG A 149 -12.99 1.04 8.12
CA ARG A 149 -12.10 0.23 8.95
C ARG A 149 -11.54 -0.92 8.14
N VAL A 150 -10.47 -1.53 8.63
CA VAL A 150 -10.03 -2.85 8.17
C VAL A 150 -10.36 -3.83 9.27
N LEU A 151 -11.14 -4.85 8.92
CA LEU A 151 -11.62 -5.87 9.85
C LEU A 151 -10.83 -7.16 9.65
N ASP A 152 -10.67 -7.93 10.72
CA ASP A 152 -10.17 -9.31 10.65
C ASP A 152 -11.29 -10.26 10.18
N ARG A 153 -10.96 -11.54 10.01
CA ARG A 153 -11.91 -12.57 9.53
C ARG A 153 -13.10 -12.81 10.46
N THR A 154 -13.01 -12.39 11.72
CA THR A 154 -14.09 -12.51 12.72
C THR A 154 -14.98 -11.27 12.75
N GLY A 155 -14.58 -10.20 12.06
CA GLY A 155 -15.23 -8.89 12.07
C GLY A 155 -14.71 -7.95 13.16
N ALA A 156 -13.63 -8.31 13.85
CA ALA A 156 -12.97 -7.43 14.82
C ALA A 156 -12.15 -6.35 14.09
N ASP A 157 -11.99 -5.19 14.72
CA ASP A 157 -11.19 -4.10 14.17
C ASP A 157 -9.69 -4.50 14.15
N LEU A 158 -9.13 -4.61 12.94
CA LEU A 158 -7.70 -4.85 12.72
C LEU A 158 -6.95 -3.53 12.57
N LEU A 159 -7.40 -2.68 11.64
CA LEU A 159 -6.88 -1.33 11.45
C LEU A 159 -8.01 -0.30 11.52
N THR A 160 -7.78 0.76 12.30
CA THR A 160 -8.73 1.85 12.49
C THR A 160 -8.06 3.18 12.26
N GLN A 161 -8.85 4.19 11.90
CA GLN A 161 -8.35 5.54 11.72
C GLN A 161 -8.13 6.18 13.09
N HIS A 162 -6.91 6.63 13.36
CA HIS A 162 -6.51 7.33 14.57
C HIS A 162 -5.90 8.69 14.23
N ILE A 163 -6.06 9.64 15.15
CA ILE A 163 -5.25 10.86 15.15
C ILE A 163 -3.95 10.52 15.86
N VAL A 164 -2.84 10.65 15.14
CA VAL A 164 -1.50 10.65 15.70
C VAL A 164 -0.93 12.05 15.63
N THR A 165 -0.02 12.38 16.53
CA THR A 165 0.64 13.68 16.51
C THR A 165 2.13 13.48 16.30
N LEU A 166 2.65 14.10 15.25
CA LEU A 166 4.07 14.17 14.98
C LEU A 166 4.67 15.21 15.92
N VAL A 167 5.69 14.81 16.67
CA VAL A 167 6.50 15.70 17.50
C VAL A 167 7.70 16.12 16.66
N ASP A 168 7.59 17.27 16.01
CA ASP A 168 8.68 17.83 15.22
C ASP A 168 9.57 18.69 16.10
N VAL A 169 10.87 18.55 15.89
CA VAL A 169 11.91 19.27 16.62
C VAL A 169 12.75 20.01 15.59
N ALA A 170 12.93 21.31 15.76
CA ALA A 170 13.73 22.15 14.88
C ALA A 170 15.13 22.42 15.47
N PRO A 171 16.13 22.81 14.65
CA PRO A 171 17.46 23.16 15.13
C PRO A 171 17.41 24.26 16.20
N GLY A 172 18.06 24.04 17.33
CA GLY A 172 18.04 24.97 18.48
C GLY A 172 17.11 24.54 19.62
N ALA A 173 16.32 23.48 19.45
CA ALA A 173 15.52 22.89 20.52
C ALA A 173 16.37 22.29 21.66
N ASP A 174 15.80 22.22 22.87
CA ASP A 174 16.39 21.49 23.99
C ASP A 174 16.17 19.97 23.81
N VAL A 175 17.12 19.34 23.12
CA VAL A 175 17.07 17.89 22.82
C VAL A 175 17.02 17.00 24.06
N ASN A 176 17.55 17.46 25.21
CA ASN A 176 17.51 16.69 26.45
C ASN A 176 16.10 16.70 27.04
N ALA A 177 15.46 17.86 27.07
CA ALA A 177 14.09 17.99 27.54
C ALA A 177 13.11 17.20 26.66
N VAL A 178 13.25 17.28 25.33
CA VAL A 178 12.42 16.50 24.41
C VAL A 178 12.62 15.00 24.62
N ALA A 179 13.87 14.53 24.61
CA ALA A 179 14.15 13.10 24.78
C ALA A 179 13.65 12.60 26.14
N ALA A 180 13.81 13.35 27.23
CA ALA A 180 13.33 12.94 28.55
C ALA A 180 11.81 12.71 28.60
N LEU A 181 11.03 13.52 27.89
CA LEU A 181 9.57 13.38 27.82
C LEU A 181 9.13 12.20 26.94
N VAL A 182 9.85 11.97 25.83
CA VAL A 182 9.47 10.98 24.82
C VAL A 182 10.03 9.58 25.13
N ASN A 183 11.20 9.49 25.76
CA ASN A 183 11.93 8.23 25.99
C ASN A 183 11.11 7.12 26.67
N PRO A 184 10.21 7.40 27.65
CA PRO A 184 9.36 6.37 28.24
C PRO A 184 8.43 5.68 27.23
N ILE A 185 8.10 6.35 26.11
CA ILE A 185 7.21 5.87 25.06
C ILE A 185 8.01 5.38 23.85
N ALA A 186 9.06 6.12 23.46
CA ALA A 186 9.95 5.78 22.36
C ALA A 186 11.42 5.80 22.84
N PRO A 187 11.91 4.69 23.43
CA PRO A 187 13.25 4.65 24.03
C PRO A 187 14.40 4.88 23.04
N THR A 188 14.14 4.70 21.74
CA THR A 188 15.09 4.94 20.65
C THR A 188 15.34 6.43 20.40
N VAL A 189 14.46 7.31 20.89
CA VAL A 189 14.61 8.77 20.77
C VAL A 189 15.48 9.24 21.94
N THR A 190 16.79 9.31 21.71
CA THR A 190 17.76 9.78 22.71
C THR A 190 18.25 11.19 22.38
N PRO A 191 18.85 11.92 23.37
CA PRO A 191 19.47 13.22 23.09
C PRO A 191 20.55 13.15 22.02
N GLU A 192 21.33 12.07 21.99
CA GLU A 192 22.40 11.84 21.02
C GLU A 192 21.83 11.66 19.61
N TRP A 193 20.78 10.86 19.47
CA TRP A 193 20.10 10.65 18.19
C TRP A 193 19.50 11.96 17.68
N LEU A 194 18.74 12.69 18.52
CA LEU A 194 18.15 13.98 18.16
C LEU A 194 19.21 15.01 17.77
N GLY A 195 20.29 15.12 18.56
CA GLY A 195 21.40 16.03 18.27
C GLY A 195 22.08 15.70 16.95
N GLY A 196 22.27 14.42 16.64
CA GLY A 196 22.83 13.94 15.38
C GLY A 196 21.95 14.27 14.15
N GLU A 197 20.64 14.09 14.26
CA GLU A 197 19.70 14.43 13.18
C GLU A 197 19.61 15.94 12.95
N LEU A 198 19.49 16.73 14.03
CA LEU A 198 19.38 18.19 13.94
C LEU A 198 20.66 18.87 13.44
N ALA A 199 21.83 18.25 13.66
CA ALA A 199 23.11 18.73 13.12
C ALA A 199 23.14 18.76 11.58
N LYS A 200 22.21 18.06 10.91
CA LYS A 200 22.02 18.12 9.45
C LYS A 200 21.35 19.42 8.98
N GLY A 201 20.89 20.27 9.91
CA GLY A 201 20.36 21.61 9.64
C GLY A 201 18.88 21.66 9.25
N ALA A 202 18.14 20.57 9.39
CA ALA A 202 16.71 20.49 9.10
C ALA A 202 15.91 20.03 10.34
N PRO A 203 14.64 20.43 10.49
CA PRO A 203 13.75 19.85 11.47
C PRO A 203 13.59 18.34 11.27
N VAL A 204 13.43 17.60 12.37
CA VAL A 204 13.22 16.15 12.37
C VAL A 204 11.93 15.82 13.10
N THR A 205 11.16 14.86 12.59
CA THR A 205 10.07 14.25 13.36
C THR A 205 10.69 13.27 14.35
N ALA A 206 10.73 13.64 15.63
CA ALA A 206 11.34 12.83 16.67
C ALA A 206 10.56 11.54 16.92
N VAL A 207 9.23 11.66 17.01
CA VAL A 207 8.32 10.55 17.28
C VAL A 207 6.94 10.88 16.72
N THR A 208 6.16 9.84 16.40
CA THR A 208 4.73 9.94 16.13
C THR A 208 3.97 9.29 17.28
N LEU A 209 3.19 10.07 18.02
CA LEU A 209 2.49 9.61 19.22
C LEU A 209 1.00 9.45 18.95
N ARG A 210 0.40 8.36 19.45
CA ARG A 210 -1.06 8.25 19.54
C ARG A 210 -1.57 9.21 20.63
N ASP A 211 -2.85 9.57 20.56
CA ASP A 211 -3.43 10.57 21.47
C ASP A 211 -3.27 10.18 22.95
N GLU A 212 -3.41 8.89 23.26
CA GLU A 212 -3.25 8.35 24.62
C GLU A 212 -1.83 8.47 25.17
N ASP A 213 -0.81 8.42 24.31
CA ASP A 213 0.60 8.60 24.71
C ASP A 213 0.99 10.06 24.81
N LEU A 214 0.41 10.89 23.94
CA LEU A 214 0.68 12.32 23.92
C LEU A 214 -0.03 13.01 25.08
N ALA A 215 -1.26 12.60 25.43
CA ALA A 215 -2.08 13.31 26.41
C ALA A 215 -1.36 13.61 27.75
N PRO A 216 -0.57 12.70 28.34
CA PRO A 216 0.18 12.98 29.58
C PRO A 216 1.31 14.00 29.43
N ILE A 217 1.90 14.14 28.23
CA ILE A 217 3.09 14.97 27.98
C ILE A 217 2.84 16.14 27.02
N ARG A 218 1.60 16.32 26.53
CA ARG A 218 1.23 17.27 25.48
C ARG A 218 1.62 18.71 25.84
N ASP A 219 1.18 19.17 27.00
CA ASP A 219 1.39 20.56 27.42
C ASP A 219 2.86 20.85 27.68
N GLN A 220 3.60 19.84 28.15
CA GLN A 220 5.05 19.93 28.38
C GLN A 220 5.81 20.04 27.07
N LEU A 221 5.47 19.21 26.07
CA LEU A 221 6.06 19.29 24.73
C LEU A 221 5.69 20.59 24.01
N ALA A 222 4.43 21.03 24.09
CA ALA A 222 3.95 22.26 23.45
C ALA A 222 4.59 23.53 24.05
N ALA A 223 5.09 23.47 25.29
CA ALA A 223 5.78 24.57 25.94
C ALA A 223 7.27 24.66 25.55
N LEU A 224 7.84 23.64 24.93
CA LEU A 224 9.25 23.65 24.52
C LEU A 224 9.43 24.51 23.25
N PRO A 225 10.36 25.47 23.25
CA PRO A 225 10.73 26.21 22.05
C PRO A 225 11.22 25.26 20.95
N GLU A 226 10.96 25.62 19.69
CA GLU A 226 11.38 24.83 18.51
C GLU A 226 10.80 23.41 18.45
N VAL A 227 9.72 23.15 19.21
CA VAL A 227 8.94 21.92 19.14
C VAL A 227 7.55 22.23 18.58
N THR A 228 7.13 21.49 17.55
CA THR A 228 5.80 21.62 16.95
C THR A 228 5.05 20.29 17.02
N LEU A 229 3.83 20.33 17.54
CA LEU A 229 2.92 19.19 17.57
C LEU A 229 1.98 19.25 16.36
N ARG A 230 2.16 18.34 15.40
CA ARG A 230 1.33 18.28 14.18
C ARG A 230 0.42 17.06 14.19
N PRO A 231 -0.89 17.24 14.49
CA PRO A 231 -1.84 16.14 14.37
C PRO A 231 -2.00 15.72 12.91
N GLN A 232 -2.07 14.41 12.70
CA GLN A 232 -2.27 13.75 11.43
C GLN A 232 -3.19 12.55 11.62
N THR A 233 -4.11 12.38 10.69
CA THR A 233 -4.95 11.20 10.66
C THR A 233 -4.20 10.06 9.96
N ARG A 234 -4.12 8.89 10.60
CA ARG A 234 -3.49 7.69 10.04
C ARG A 234 -4.33 6.46 10.30
N LEU A 235 -4.30 5.51 9.37
CA LEU A 235 -4.78 4.16 9.62
C LEU A 235 -3.70 3.41 10.41
N LEU A 236 -4.04 2.89 11.58
CA LEU A 236 -3.11 2.16 12.45
C LEU A 236 -3.74 0.84 12.91
N ALA A 237 -2.89 -0.13 13.22
CA ALA A 237 -3.34 -1.34 13.87
C ALA A 237 -3.94 -1.03 15.25
N THR A 238 -5.09 -1.63 15.54
CA THR A 238 -5.77 -1.45 16.82
C THR A 238 -4.88 -1.95 17.97
N ASP A 239 -4.24 -3.11 17.79
CA ASP A 239 -3.16 -3.59 18.66
C ASP A 239 -1.79 -3.10 18.16
N ARG A 240 -0.99 -2.52 19.04
CA ARG A 240 0.37 -2.03 18.71
C ARG A 240 1.34 -3.17 18.39
N ALA A 241 1.13 -4.35 18.96
CA ALA A 241 1.94 -5.54 18.67
C ALA A 241 1.79 -6.01 17.22
N LEU A 242 0.76 -5.55 16.50
CA LEU A 242 0.49 -5.89 15.10
C LEU A 242 1.05 -4.86 14.12
N THR A 243 2.05 -4.08 14.53
CA THR A 243 2.69 -3.11 13.64
C THR A 243 3.77 -3.81 12.82
N SER A 244 3.41 -4.32 11.64
CA SER A 244 4.35 -4.95 10.71
C SER A 244 4.19 -4.41 9.28
N PRO A 245 5.27 -4.30 8.47
CA PRO A 245 5.20 -3.99 7.04
C PRO A 245 4.32 -4.95 6.24
N THR A 246 4.03 -6.15 6.76
CA THR A 246 3.16 -7.13 6.08
C THR A 246 1.71 -6.65 5.95
N LEU A 247 1.28 -5.65 6.75
CA LEU A 247 -0.05 -5.04 6.69
C LEU A 247 -0.11 -3.79 5.78
N SER A 248 1.00 -3.36 5.16
CA SER A 248 1.04 -2.12 4.38
C SER A 248 0.06 -2.16 3.21
N GLY A 249 -0.07 -3.30 2.53
CA GLY A 249 -0.99 -3.44 1.39
C GLY A 249 -2.44 -3.15 1.77
N LEU A 250 -2.90 -3.58 2.95
CA LEU A 250 -4.26 -3.26 3.43
C LEU A 250 -4.43 -1.76 3.70
N SER A 251 -3.38 -1.10 4.18
CA SER A 251 -3.37 0.34 4.42
C SER A 251 -3.36 1.15 3.11
N GLU A 252 -2.59 0.70 2.12
CA GLU A 252 -2.54 1.27 0.78
C GLU A 252 -3.89 1.13 0.07
N LEU A 253 -4.52 -0.06 0.15
CA LEU A 253 -5.85 -0.29 -0.41
C LEU A 253 -6.90 0.59 0.26
N TRP A 254 -6.83 0.75 1.59
CA TRP A 254 -7.70 1.67 2.33
C TRP A 254 -7.52 3.12 1.87
N GLN A 255 -6.27 3.56 1.74
CA GLN A 255 -5.95 4.92 1.32
C GLN A 255 -6.46 5.18 -0.11
N GLN A 256 -6.21 4.24 -1.03
CA GLN A 256 -6.71 4.29 -2.40
C GLN A 256 -8.23 4.47 -2.44
N ARG A 257 -8.99 3.60 -1.74
CA ARG A 257 -10.46 3.69 -1.71
C ARG A 257 -10.95 5.00 -1.09
N THR A 258 -10.24 5.50 -0.10
CA THR A 258 -10.56 6.76 0.59
C THR A 258 -10.33 7.97 -0.32
N ASP A 259 -9.22 7.98 -1.06
CA ASP A 259 -8.89 9.04 -2.00
C ASP A 259 -9.81 9.05 -3.23
N GLU A 260 -10.15 7.87 -3.76
CA GLU A 260 -11.12 7.73 -4.86
C GLU A 260 -12.52 8.23 -4.47
N ALA A 261 -12.89 8.09 -3.19
CA ALA A 261 -14.15 8.58 -2.65
C ALA A 261 -14.04 10.00 -2.06
N ALA A 262 -12.87 10.64 -2.09
CA ALA A 262 -12.69 11.95 -1.49
C ALA A 262 -13.55 13.01 -2.18
N GLY A 263 -14.19 13.84 -1.38
CA GLY A 263 -14.87 15.04 -1.84
C GLY A 263 -13.90 16.22 -1.85
N TRP A 264 -14.42 17.39 -2.16
CA TRP A 264 -13.68 18.65 -2.05
C TRP A 264 -14.64 19.79 -1.72
N ALA A 265 -14.08 20.85 -1.16
CA ALA A 265 -14.82 22.06 -0.85
C ALA A 265 -13.96 23.30 -1.11
N VAL A 266 -14.63 24.35 -1.59
CA VAL A 266 -14.15 25.72 -1.44
C VAL A 266 -14.93 26.34 -0.30
N SER A 267 -14.23 26.94 0.65
CA SER A 267 -14.82 27.54 1.85
C SER A 267 -14.32 28.96 2.06
N ALA A 268 -15.25 29.86 2.40
CA ALA A 268 -14.96 31.21 2.85
C ALA A 268 -14.65 31.20 4.35
N GLN A 269 -13.53 31.84 4.73
CA GLN A 269 -13.10 31.97 6.11
C GLN A 269 -13.86 33.13 6.79
N THR A 270 -14.90 32.81 7.56
CA THR A 270 -15.73 33.81 8.24
C THR A 270 -15.38 33.93 9.74
N PRO A 271 -15.78 35.01 10.44
CA PRO A 271 -15.56 35.14 11.88
C PRO A 271 -16.17 34.02 12.73
N THR A 272 -17.21 33.34 12.22
CA THR A 272 -17.87 32.20 12.88
C THR A 272 -17.30 30.84 12.45
N GLY A 273 -16.28 30.83 11.59
CA GLY A 273 -15.63 29.64 11.06
C GLY A 273 -15.78 29.48 9.53
N PRO A 274 -15.17 28.45 8.94
CA PRO A 274 -15.26 28.18 7.51
C PRO A 274 -16.71 27.93 7.08
N THR A 275 -17.17 28.60 6.03
CA THR A 275 -18.47 28.35 5.40
C THR A 275 -18.25 27.86 3.98
N ARG A 276 -18.77 26.68 3.64
CA ARG A 276 -18.65 26.11 2.31
C ARG A 276 -19.42 26.95 1.28
N VAL A 277 -18.77 27.26 0.16
CA VAL A 277 -19.32 28.05 -0.96
C VAL A 277 -19.36 27.25 -2.27
N GLY A 278 -18.67 26.12 -2.32
CA GLY A 278 -18.69 25.19 -3.44
C GLY A 278 -18.07 23.85 -3.04
N GLY A 279 -18.28 22.82 -3.85
CA GLY A 279 -17.68 21.52 -3.61
C GLY A 279 -18.49 20.32 -4.08
N GLN A 280 -17.90 19.16 -3.89
CA GLN A 280 -18.52 17.84 -4.03
C GLN A 280 -18.37 17.08 -2.71
N ASP A 281 -19.45 16.47 -2.22
CA ASP A 281 -19.39 15.63 -1.04
C ASP A 281 -18.58 14.35 -1.30
N PRO A 282 -17.86 13.84 -0.28
CA PRO A 282 -17.20 12.56 -0.41
C PRO A 282 -18.22 11.43 -0.60
N GLY A 283 -17.83 10.41 -1.36
CA GLY A 283 -18.55 9.15 -1.43
C GLY A 283 -18.41 8.37 -0.12
N SER A 284 -19.24 7.33 0.05
CA SER A 284 -19.11 6.38 1.15
C SER A 284 -18.07 5.31 0.83
N VAL A 285 -17.21 4.99 1.79
CA VAL A 285 -16.29 3.85 1.70
C VAL A 285 -16.70 2.80 2.72
N GLY A 286 -16.96 1.58 2.25
CA GLY A 286 -17.25 0.45 3.14
C GLY A 286 -15.98 -0.11 3.78
N ASP A 287 -16.14 -0.78 4.92
CA ASP A 287 -15.05 -1.48 5.60
C ASP A 287 -14.38 -2.52 4.67
N ILE A 288 -13.08 -2.72 4.86
CA ILE A 288 -12.30 -3.76 4.19
C ILE A 288 -12.30 -4.99 5.10
N ALA A 289 -13.02 -6.04 4.73
CA ALA A 289 -12.94 -7.32 5.41
C ALA A 289 -11.67 -8.07 4.94
N SER A 290 -10.71 -8.24 5.84
CA SER A 290 -9.52 -9.06 5.60
C SER A 290 -9.77 -10.53 5.99
N THR A 291 -8.89 -11.42 5.53
CA THR A 291 -8.94 -12.84 5.89
C THR A 291 -8.06 -13.20 7.08
N LEU A 292 -7.25 -12.24 7.55
CA LEU A 292 -6.33 -12.41 8.67
C LEU A 292 -7.11 -12.69 9.96
N ASP A 293 -6.54 -13.50 10.83
CA ASP A 293 -7.02 -13.75 12.18
C ASP A 293 -6.08 -13.07 13.16
N ILE A 294 -6.60 -12.10 13.93
CA ILE A 294 -5.78 -11.36 14.90
C ILE A 294 -5.13 -12.30 15.92
N GLY A 295 -5.84 -13.33 16.38
CA GLY A 295 -5.33 -14.31 17.33
C GLY A 295 -4.18 -15.12 16.76
N MET A 296 -4.30 -15.60 15.53
CA MET A 296 -3.20 -16.30 14.84
C MET A 296 -2.03 -15.37 14.54
N GLN A 297 -2.29 -14.12 14.13
CA GLN A 297 -1.22 -13.14 13.88
C GLN A 297 -0.40 -12.91 15.17
N LEU A 298 -1.05 -12.63 16.29
CA LEU A 298 -0.39 -12.44 17.59
C LEU A 298 0.35 -13.69 18.07
N ALA A 299 -0.22 -14.89 17.86
CA ALA A 299 0.44 -16.14 18.15
C ALA A 299 1.72 -16.32 17.31
N GLY A 300 1.67 -15.91 16.04
CA GLY A 300 2.82 -15.89 15.13
C GLY A 300 3.91 -14.95 15.63
N GLU A 301 3.58 -13.70 15.94
CA GLU A 301 4.56 -12.72 16.45
C GLU A 301 5.19 -13.18 17.76
N THR A 302 4.37 -13.74 18.66
CA THR A 302 4.85 -14.27 19.95
C THR A 302 5.81 -15.44 19.75
N ALA A 303 5.53 -16.33 18.79
CA ALA A 303 6.40 -17.46 18.48
C ALA A 303 7.76 -17.04 17.91
N LEU A 304 7.87 -15.84 17.34
CA LEU A 304 9.09 -15.30 16.73
C LEU A 304 9.84 -14.31 17.64
N ALA A 305 9.20 -13.81 18.70
CA ALA A 305 9.68 -12.68 19.49
C ALA A 305 11.06 -12.88 20.14
N SER A 306 11.42 -14.12 20.52
CA SER A 306 12.71 -14.42 21.15
C SER A 306 13.86 -14.61 20.15
N LEU A 307 13.56 -14.68 18.85
CA LEU A 307 14.58 -14.86 17.82
C LEU A 307 15.26 -13.52 17.51
N THR A 308 16.59 -13.51 17.57
CA THR A 308 17.40 -12.30 17.34
C THR A 308 17.72 -12.06 15.87
N THR A 309 17.46 -13.04 15.01
CA THR A 309 17.63 -12.95 13.56
C THR A 309 16.27 -12.81 12.86
N PRO A 310 16.23 -12.31 11.61
CA PRO A 310 14.99 -12.19 10.85
C PRO A 310 14.24 -13.51 10.76
N ALA A 311 12.97 -13.52 11.14
CA ALA A 311 12.13 -14.71 11.10
C ALA A 311 10.70 -14.37 10.70
N ALA A 312 10.02 -15.34 10.08
CA ALA A 312 8.67 -15.17 9.57
C ALA A 312 7.83 -16.46 9.68
N ILE A 313 6.53 -16.30 9.89
CA ILE A 313 5.51 -17.35 9.84
C ILE A 313 4.40 -16.90 8.88
N VAL A 314 4.11 -17.72 7.88
CA VAL A 314 2.94 -17.53 7.01
C VAL A 314 2.00 -18.71 7.16
N ALA A 315 0.73 -18.43 7.43
CA ALA A 315 -0.31 -19.43 7.58
C ALA A 315 -1.44 -19.20 6.56
N ILE A 316 -1.81 -20.26 5.83
CA ILE A 316 -2.81 -20.26 4.77
C ILE A 316 -3.86 -21.32 5.09
N GLN A 317 -5.13 -21.00 4.89
CA GLN A 317 -6.23 -21.95 4.89
C GLN A 317 -6.32 -22.65 3.53
N PRO A 318 -5.95 -23.93 3.37
CA PRO A 318 -5.90 -24.61 2.07
C PRO A 318 -7.22 -24.58 1.30
N SER A 319 -8.35 -24.82 1.97
CA SER A 319 -9.66 -24.91 1.32
C SER A 319 -10.04 -23.64 0.54
N THR A 320 -9.71 -22.46 1.10
CA THR A 320 -10.10 -21.14 0.57
C THR A 320 -8.95 -20.39 -0.08
N GLY A 321 -7.71 -20.64 0.34
CA GLY A 321 -6.54 -19.80 0.02
C GLY A 321 -6.43 -18.54 0.88
N ASN A 322 -7.25 -18.41 1.92
CA ASN A 322 -7.20 -17.29 2.84
C ASN A 322 -5.86 -17.26 3.58
N LEU A 323 -5.17 -16.12 3.57
CA LEU A 323 -4.06 -15.88 4.48
C LEU A 323 -4.64 -15.60 5.87
N LEU A 324 -4.25 -16.42 6.84
CA LEU A 324 -4.72 -16.34 8.23
C LEU A 324 -3.74 -15.56 9.10
N ALA A 325 -2.44 -15.70 8.85
CA ALA A 325 -1.40 -14.95 9.52
C ALA A 325 -0.19 -14.74 8.59
N VAL A 326 0.43 -13.58 8.70
CA VAL A 326 1.66 -13.18 8.01
C VAL A 326 2.55 -12.46 9.02
N ALA A 327 3.10 -13.23 9.96
CA ALA A 327 3.85 -12.74 11.10
C ALA A 327 5.35 -12.68 10.82
N GLN A 328 6.03 -11.69 11.38
CA GLN A 328 7.48 -11.55 11.27
C GLN A 328 8.05 -10.66 12.39
N ASN A 329 9.24 -11.00 12.90
CA ASN A 329 9.81 -10.29 14.04
C ASN A 329 10.47 -8.95 13.67
N ALA A 330 10.85 -8.15 14.68
CA ALA A 330 11.45 -6.84 14.47
C ALA A 330 12.70 -6.80 13.56
N PRO A 331 13.65 -7.76 13.64
CA PRO A 331 14.75 -7.84 12.66
C PRO A 331 14.28 -8.07 11.21
N ALA A 332 13.19 -8.80 11.01
CA ALA A 332 12.57 -9.00 9.71
C ALA A 332 11.81 -7.74 9.25
N ASP A 333 11.07 -7.07 10.13
CA ASP A 333 10.38 -5.81 9.82
C ASP A 333 11.35 -4.73 9.31
N ALA A 334 12.57 -4.67 9.86
CA ALA A 334 13.61 -3.75 9.40
C ALA A 334 14.05 -3.98 7.94
N GLN A 335 13.73 -5.15 7.36
CA GLN A 335 14.02 -5.52 5.97
C GLN A 335 12.79 -5.40 5.04
N GLY A 336 11.64 -5.00 5.58
CA GLY A 336 10.36 -4.99 4.86
C GLY A 336 9.57 -6.29 5.02
N PRO A 337 8.62 -6.61 4.12
CA PRO A 337 7.70 -7.74 4.27
C PRO A 337 8.33 -9.07 3.80
N ILE A 338 9.43 -9.50 4.41
CA ILE A 338 10.15 -10.72 3.98
C ILE A 338 9.27 -11.97 4.04
N ALA A 339 8.25 -12.00 4.90
CA ALA A 339 7.26 -13.08 4.95
C ALA A 339 6.57 -13.30 3.59
N LEU A 340 6.32 -12.22 2.83
CA LEU A 340 5.60 -12.26 1.55
C LEU A 340 6.53 -12.23 0.33
N THR A 341 7.68 -11.58 0.43
CA THR A 341 8.54 -11.28 -0.74
C THR A 341 10.00 -11.64 -0.57
N GLY A 342 10.46 -12.01 0.62
CA GLY A 342 11.86 -12.36 0.86
C GLY A 342 12.22 -13.66 0.16
N LEU A 343 13.32 -13.69 -0.61
CA LEU A 343 13.72 -14.86 -1.39
C LEU A 343 14.97 -15.49 -0.81
N TYR A 344 14.87 -16.75 -0.40
CA TYR A 344 15.97 -17.51 0.18
C TYR A 344 16.01 -18.93 -0.38
N PRO A 345 17.16 -19.62 -0.34
CA PRO A 345 17.20 -21.04 -0.62
C PRO A 345 16.25 -21.81 0.33
N PRO A 346 15.27 -22.58 -0.17
CA PRO A 346 14.31 -23.31 0.66
C PRO A 346 14.91 -24.53 1.38
N GLY A 347 16.11 -24.96 0.96
CA GLY A 347 16.78 -26.14 1.46
C GLY A 347 15.88 -27.38 1.43
N SER A 348 16.02 -28.24 2.43
CA SER A 348 15.32 -29.53 2.45
C SER A 348 13.79 -29.47 2.50
N THR A 349 13.15 -28.30 2.68
CA THR A 349 11.69 -28.19 2.48
C THR A 349 11.30 -28.36 1.01
N PHE A 350 12.17 -27.97 0.08
CA PHE A 350 12.00 -28.14 -1.36
C PHE A 350 11.98 -29.61 -1.80
N LYS A 351 12.47 -30.54 -0.97
CA LYS A 351 12.38 -31.97 -1.25
C LYS A 351 10.95 -32.44 -1.47
N THR A 352 9.95 -31.72 -0.94
CA THR A 352 8.53 -31.92 -1.27
C THR A 352 8.26 -31.80 -2.77
N VAL A 353 8.87 -30.83 -3.44
CA VAL A 353 8.85 -30.65 -4.90
C VAL A 353 9.61 -31.78 -5.59
N THR A 354 10.83 -32.08 -5.13
CA THR A 354 11.68 -33.13 -5.72
C THR A 354 11.01 -34.49 -5.71
N VAL A 355 10.44 -34.92 -4.58
CA VAL A 355 9.72 -36.20 -4.52
C VAL A 355 8.44 -36.16 -5.35
N SER A 356 7.74 -35.02 -5.40
CA SER A 356 6.56 -34.87 -6.27
C SER A 356 6.93 -35.11 -7.74
N ALA A 357 8.03 -34.52 -8.21
CA ALA A 357 8.53 -34.72 -9.57
C ALA A 357 8.93 -36.18 -9.84
N ALA A 358 9.63 -36.81 -8.89
CA ALA A 358 10.09 -38.19 -9.03
C ALA A 358 8.95 -39.22 -9.04
N LEU A 359 7.92 -39.02 -8.20
CA LEU A 359 6.70 -39.82 -8.20
C LEU A 359 5.96 -39.69 -9.54
N GLN A 360 5.80 -38.47 -10.04
CA GLN A 360 5.15 -38.20 -11.34
C GLN A 360 5.90 -38.82 -12.52
N ALA A 361 7.23 -38.81 -12.47
CA ALA A 361 8.07 -39.44 -13.47
C ALA A 361 8.09 -40.98 -13.39
N GLY A 362 7.40 -41.57 -12.39
CA GLY A 362 7.37 -43.02 -12.18
C GLY A 362 8.73 -43.61 -11.78
N GLN A 363 9.66 -42.78 -11.29
CA GLN A 363 10.98 -43.25 -10.85
C GLN A 363 10.89 -44.11 -9.59
N VAL A 364 9.96 -43.75 -8.70
CA VAL A 364 9.84 -44.32 -7.35
C VAL A 364 8.39 -44.27 -6.86
N THR A 365 8.13 -45.02 -5.81
CA THR A 365 6.94 -44.94 -4.93
C THR A 365 7.41 -44.70 -3.49
N PRO A 366 6.54 -44.34 -2.54
CA PRO A 366 6.95 -44.14 -1.14
C PRO A 366 7.65 -45.36 -0.51
N ASP A 367 7.30 -46.57 -0.92
CA ASP A 367 7.88 -47.83 -0.43
C ASP A 367 9.11 -48.29 -1.22
N SER A 368 9.49 -47.58 -2.29
CA SER A 368 10.68 -47.91 -3.06
C SER A 368 11.93 -47.81 -2.17
N VAL A 369 12.72 -48.88 -2.14
CA VAL A 369 13.99 -48.92 -1.43
C VAL A 369 15.01 -48.08 -2.19
N VAL A 370 15.59 -47.10 -1.50
CA VAL A 370 16.56 -46.14 -2.05
C VAL A 370 17.79 -46.06 -1.17
N GLY A 371 18.94 -45.78 -1.79
CA GLY A 371 20.18 -45.54 -1.07
C GLY A 371 20.17 -44.16 -0.39
N CYS A 372 20.64 -44.13 0.84
CA CYS A 372 20.92 -42.91 1.60
C CYS A 372 22.32 -42.98 2.24
N PRO A 373 23.39 -43.06 1.43
CA PRO A 373 24.76 -43.03 1.93
C PRO A 373 25.07 -41.65 2.52
N GLY A 374 26.01 -41.60 3.48
CA GLY A 374 26.41 -40.35 4.14
C GLY A 374 26.98 -39.29 3.20
N THR A 375 27.63 -39.71 2.12
CA THR A 375 28.05 -38.85 1.01
C THR A 375 27.91 -39.60 -0.31
N GLU A 376 27.67 -38.88 -1.41
CA GLU A 376 27.58 -39.48 -2.73
C GLU A 376 28.14 -38.53 -3.80
N ASN A 377 28.84 -39.09 -4.80
CA ASN A 377 29.21 -38.36 -6.01
C ASN A 377 28.22 -38.69 -7.13
N ILE A 378 27.44 -37.70 -7.54
CA ILE A 378 26.40 -37.81 -8.55
C ILE A 378 26.81 -36.97 -9.75
N GLU A 379 27.14 -37.62 -10.86
CA GLU A 379 27.53 -36.94 -12.12
C GLU A 379 28.63 -35.88 -11.94
N GLY A 380 29.61 -36.16 -11.06
CA GLY A 380 30.74 -35.28 -10.79
C GLY A 380 30.52 -34.28 -9.65
N ARG A 381 29.32 -34.24 -9.05
CA ARG A 381 29.01 -33.41 -7.88
C ARG A 381 28.96 -34.27 -6.62
N GLN A 382 29.86 -34.02 -5.67
CA GLN A 382 29.87 -34.66 -4.35
C GLN A 382 28.90 -33.95 -3.41
N ILE A 383 27.89 -34.63 -2.88
CA ILE A 383 26.93 -34.08 -1.92
C ILE A 383 26.95 -34.88 -0.59
N PRO A 384 27.02 -34.20 0.57
CA PRO A 384 26.87 -34.83 1.87
C PRO A 384 25.41 -34.81 2.36
N ASN A 385 25.06 -35.79 3.19
CA ASN A 385 23.96 -35.62 4.14
C ASN A 385 24.40 -34.73 5.30
N ASP A 386 23.44 -34.15 6.02
CA ASP A 386 23.72 -33.40 7.25
C ASP A 386 24.52 -34.27 8.24
N ASP A 387 25.59 -33.73 8.82
CA ASP A 387 26.57 -34.47 9.63
C ASP A 387 27.06 -35.82 9.02
N ASN A 388 26.97 -35.97 7.68
CA ASN A 388 27.26 -37.19 6.94
C ASN A 388 26.50 -38.44 7.45
N PHE A 389 25.27 -38.30 7.96
CA PHE A 389 24.50 -39.47 8.43
C PHE A 389 24.27 -40.48 7.29
N ASP A 390 24.31 -41.77 7.59
CA ASP A 390 24.11 -42.86 6.65
C ASP A 390 22.99 -43.77 7.14
N LEU A 391 21.99 -44.04 6.29
CA LEU A 391 20.88 -44.95 6.60
C LEU A 391 20.97 -46.28 5.82
N GLY A 392 21.94 -46.43 4.93
CA GLY A 392 22.02 -47.53 3.99
C GLY A 392 20.88 -47.51 2.99
N GLU A 393 20.22 -48.65 2.81
CA GLU A 393 19.02 -48.79 1.98
C GLU A 393 17.76 -48.72 2.84
N VAL A 394 16.90 -47.74 2.58
CA VAL A 394 15.64 -47.53 3.30
C VAL A 394 14.51 -47.20 2.33
N PRO A 395 13.23 -47.35 2.72
CA PRO A 395 12.13 -46.84 1.93
C PRO A 395 12.24 -45.33 1.70
N LEU A 396 11.75 -44.84 0.55
CA LEU A 396 11.75 -43.42 0.19
C LEU A 396 11.09 -42.56 1.27
N HIS A 397 9.99 -43.04 1.87
CA HIS A 397 9.32 -42.33 2.95
C HIS A 397 10.26 -42.02 4.12
N THR A 398 11.09 -43.00 4.53
CA THR A 398 12.10 -42.84 5.58
C THR A 398 13.25 -41.93 5.15
N ALA A 399 13.76 -42.09 3.92
CA ALA A 399 14.79 -41.21 3.38
C ALA A 399 14.33 -39.74 3.34
N PHE A 400 13.07 -39.50 2.97
CA PHE A 400 12.44 -38.18 3.00
C PHE A 400 12.29 -37.66 4.43
N ALA A 401 11.77 -38.49 5.35
CA ALA A 401 11.54 -38.14 6.75
C ALA A 401 12.83 -37.80 7.51
N ARG A 402 13.93 -38.49 7.16
CA ARG A 402 15.28 -38.23 7.68
C ARG A 402 16.05 -37.18 6.88
N SER A 403 15.42 -36.59 5.86
CA SER A 403 15.97 -35.51 5.05
C SER A 403 17.26 -35.88 4.32
N CYS A 404 17.34 -37.07 3.72
CA CYS A 404 18.50 -37.51 2.95
C CYS A 404 18.77 -36.61 1.74
N ASN A 405 19.97 -36.05 1.61
CA ASN A 405 20.39 -35.24 0.46
C ASN A 405 20.78 -36.14 -0.71
N THR A 406 21.55 -37.21 -0.45
CA THR A 406 22.07 -38.12 -1.46
C THR A 406 20.95 -38.78 -2.28
N THR A 407 19.92 -39.31 -1.61
CA THR A 407 18.70 -39.80 -2.27
C THR A 407 18.05 -38.75 -3.18
N MET A 408 17.89 -37.52 -2.70
CA MET A 408 17.15 -36.48 -3.43
C MET A 408 17.94 -35.95 -4.63
N GLY A 409 19.25 -35.80 -4.48
CA GLY A 409 20.14 -35.50 -5.59
C GLY A 409 20.08 -36.58 -6.69
N ARG A 410 20.00 -37.86 -6.29
CA ARG A 410 19.87 -38.98 -7.23
C ARG A 410 18.54 -38.98 -7.97
N LEU A 411 17.44 -38.66 -7.30
CA LEU A 411 16.12 -38.51 -7.94
C LEU A 411 16.12 -37.31 -8.91
N ALA A 412 16.68 -36.18 -8.48
CA ALA A 412 16.67 -34.94 -9.24
C ALA A 412 17.51 -35.02 -10.53
N VAL A 413 18.69 -35.65 -10.49
CA VAL A 413 19.55 -35.77 -11.68
C VAL A 413 18.92 -36.62 -12.79
N ASN A 414 17.97 -37.50 -12.44
CA ASN A 414 17.23 -38.36 -13.37
C ASN A 414 15.99 -37.67 -13.97
N LEU A 415 15.65 -36.46 -13.51
CA LEU A 415 14.58 -35.65 -14.10
C LEU A 415 15.10 -34.86 -15.32
N PRO A 416 14.23 -34.49 -16.27
CA PRO A 416 14.60 -33.53 -17.31
C PRO A 416 15.00 -32.17 -16.69
N PRO A 417 15.74 -31.31 -17.42
CA PRO A 417 16.19 -30.00 -16.92
C PRO A 417 15.10 -29.11 -16.32
N ASP A 418 13.88 -29.18 -16.83
CA ASP A 418 12.72 -28.42 -16.37
C ASP A 418 11.77 -29.22 -15.45
N GLY A 419 12.16 -30.43 -15.04
CA GLY A 419 11.32 -31.32 -14.24
C GLY A 419 10.99 -30.74 -12.86
N LEU A 420 11.99 -30.15 -12.19
CA LEU A 420 11.79 -29.46 -10.91
C LEU A 420 10.97 -28.16 -11.08
N THR A 421 11.21 -27.41 -12.17
CA THR A 421 10.44 -26.20 -12.50
C THR A 421 8.95 -26.50 -12.67
N LYS A 422 8.61 -27.56 -13.41
CA LYS A 422 7.21 -27.98 -13.63
C LYS A 422 6.54 -28.43 -12.35
N ALA A 423 7.22 -29.28 -11.56
CA ALA A 423 6.67 -29.75 -10.29
C ALA A 423 6.49 -28.62 -9.27
N ALA A 424 7.41 -27.65 -9.23
CA ALA A 424 7.28 -26.46 -8.39
C ALA A 424 6.03 -25.65 -8.77
N ALA A 425 5.83 -25.39 -10.07
CA ALA A 425 4.68 -24.64 -10.57
C ALA A 425 3.34 -25.33 -10.24
N GLN A 426 3.26 -26.66 -10.37
CA GLN A 426 2.07 -27.45 -9.98
C GLN A 426 1.75 -27.33 -8.47
N LEU A 427 2.76 -27.02 -7.65
CA LEU A 427 2.65 -26.77 -6.21
C LEU A 427 2.53 -25.28 -5.86
N GLY A 428 2.40 -24.40 -6.86
CA GLY A 428 2.25 -22.95 -6.71
C GLY A 428 3.55 -22.17 -6.55
N LEU A 429 4.71 -22.83 -6.50
CA LEU A 429 6.01 -22.17 -6.38
C LEU A 429 6.51 -21.70 -7.75
N GLY A 430 6.84 -20.41 -7.86
CA GLY A 430 7.14 -19.76 -9.14
C GLY A 430 5.90 -19.36 -9.94
N ILE A 431 4.72 -19.34 -9.30
CA ILE A 431 3.50 -18.70 -9.80
C ILE A 431 3.29 -17.45 -8.95
N ASP A 432 3.22 -16.28 -9.56
CA ASP A 432 3.01 -15.03 -8.82
C ASP A 432 1.55 -14.59 -8.91
N PHE A 433 1.07 -13.89 -7.88
CA PHE A 433 -0.34 -13.53 -7.73
C PHE A 433 -0.50 -12.03 -7.59
N VAL A 434 -1.49 -11.48 -8.29
CA VAL A 434 -1.95 -10.10 -8.08
C VAL A 434 -3.23 -10.15 -7.27
N ALA A 435 -3.20 -9.56 -6.07
CA ALA A 435 -4.35 -9.48 -5.17
C ALA A 435 -4.45 -8.08 -4.55
N PRO A 436 -5.65 -7.52 -4.35
CA PRO A 436 -5.80 -6.30 -3.58
C PRO A 436 -5.28 -6.48 -2.15
N GLY A 437 -4.54 -5.49 -1.66
CA GLY A 437 -4.07 -5.47 -0.29
C GLY A 437 -2.86 -6.36 0.01
N MET A 438 -2.25 -6.98 -1.01
CA MET A 438 -1.10 -7.88 -0.83
C MET A 438 -0.20 -7.91 -2.06
N THR A 439 1.10 -7.74 -1.82
CA THR A 439 2.16 -7.98 -2.80
C THR A 439 2.92 -9.22 -2.38
N THR A 440 3.00 -10.23 -3.25
CA THR A 440 3.69 -11.49 -2.96
C THR A 440 4.65 -11.87 -4.06
N VAL A 441 5.70 -12.59 -3.68
CA VAL A 441 6.53 -13.37 -4.61
C VAL A 441 6.56 -14.78 -4.07
N THR A 442 6.29 -15.81 -4.88
CA THR A 442 6.36 -17.19 -4.38
C THR A 442 7.79 -17.72 -4.35
N GLY A 443 8.55 -17.48 -5.42
CA GLY A 443 9.92 -17.99 -5.55
C GLY A 443 10.36 -18.08 -7.00
N SER A 444 11.54 -18.66 -7.22
CA SER A 444 12.09 -18.92 -8.54
C SER A 444 12.69 -20.32 -8.58
N VAL A 445 12.26 -21.12 -9.56
CA VAL A 445 12.77 -22.47 -9.83
C VAL A 445 13.20 -22.54 -11.29
N PRO A 446 14.38 -21.98 -11.64
CA PRO A 446 14.85 -22.00 -13.02
C PRO A 446 15.13 -23.44 -13.48
N ALA A 447 15.21 -23.65 -14.79
CA ALA A 447 15.64 -24.94 -15.33
C ALA A 447 17.12 -25.19 -15.02
N ALA A 448 17.46 -26.44 -14.73
CA ALA A 448 18.83 -26.86 -14.43
C ALA A 448 19.47 -27.61 -15.61
N ASP A 449 20.22 -26.87 -16.42
CA ASP A 449 20.83 -27.38 -17.65
C ASP A 449 22.03 -28.31 -17.44
N THR A 450 22.56 -28.41 -16.21
CA THR A 450 23.66 -29.32 -15.87
C THR A 450 23.23 -30.33 -14.83
N SER A 451 23.83 -31.53 -14.86
CA SER A 451 23.59 -32.55 -13.85
C SER A 451 23.95 -32.08 -12.44
N ALA A 452 25.08 -31.36 -12.29
CA ALA A 452 25.50 -30.81 -11.01
C ALA A 452 24.47 -29.80 -10.46
N LEU A 453 23.95 -28.91 -11.31
CA LEU A 453 22.92 -27.97 -10.88
C LEU A 453 21.60 -28.68 -10.51
N ARG A 454 21.19 -29.70 -11.27
CA ARG A 454 20.00 -30.51 -10.93
C ARG A 454 20.13 -31.19 -9.57
N VAL A 455 21.33 -31.68 -9.23
CA VAL A 455 21.61 -32.28 -7.92
C VAL A 455 21.44 -31.26 -6.79
N GLU A 456 22.00 -30.04 -6.95
CA GLU A 456 21.85 -28.94 -5.98
C GLU A 456 20.40 -28.49 -5.82
N GLU A 457 19.72 -28.23 -6.93
CA GLU A 457 18.33 -27.78 -6.91
C GLU A 457 17.40 -28.85 -6.34
N GLY A 458 17.72 -30.13 -6.56
CA GLY A 458 17.00 -31.28 -5.99
C GLY A 458 16.96 -31.31 -4.46
N ILE A 459 17.92 -30.65 -3.79
CA ILE A 459 17.97 -30.51 -2.33
C ILE A 459 17.55 -29.12 -1.85
N GLY A 460 17.06 -28.26 -2.76
CA GLY A 460 16.63 -26.89 -2.48
C GLY A 460 17.77 -25.88 -2.37
N GLN A 461 18.92 -26.19 -2.97
CA GLN A 461 20.09 -25.31 -3.12
C GLN A 461 20.25 -24.86 -4.58
N GLY A 462 21.43 -24.37 -4.95
CA GLY A 462 21.73 -23.94 -6.32
C GLY A 462 21.10 -22.58 -6.62
N LYS A 463 20.18 -22.53 -7.60
CA LYS A 463 19.52 -21.29 -8.03
C LYS A 463 18.06 -21.20 -7.58
N VAL A 464 17.57 -22.20 -6.87
CA VAL A 464 16.20 -22.21 -6.36
C VAL A 464 16.08 -21.23 -5.21
N THR A 465 15.07 -20.38 -5.26
CA THR A 465 14.67 -19.51 -4.15
C THR A 465 13.18 -19.62 -3.89
N ALA A 466 12.78 -19.43 -2.64
CA ALA A 466 11.40 -19.37 -2.23
C ALA A 466 11.22 -18.31 -1.14
N SER A 467 10.01 -17.75 -1.08
CA SER A 467 9.58 -16.97 0.08
C SER A 467 8.89 -17.84 1.12
N PRO A 468 8.79 -17.36 2.38
CA PRO A 468 7.95 -18.01 3.38
C PRO A 468 6.51 -18.20 2.89
N PHE A 469 5.95 -17.18 2.23
CA PHE A 469 4.66 -17.29 1.55
C PHE A 469 4.62 -18.40 0.48
N GLY A 470 5.62 -18.49 -0.40
CA GLY A 470 5.69 -19.52 -1.43
C GLY A 470 5.76 -20.94 -0.85
N MET A 471 6.54 -21.15 0.20
CA MET A 471 6.61 -22.45 0.86
C MET A 471 5.33 -22.79 1.66
N ALA A 472 4.63 -21.79 2.21
CA ALA A 472 3.31 -21.98 2.79
C ALA A 472 2.28 -22.36 1.71
N LEU A 473 2.38 -21.78 0.52
CA LEU A 473 1.54 -22.12 -0.63
C LEU A 473 1.81 -23.54 -1.14
N VAL A 474 3.06 -24.02 -1.14
CA VAL A 474 3.39 -25.42 -1.42
C VAL A 474 2.70 -26.35 -0.42
N ALA A 475 2.80 -26.06 0.89
CA ALA A 475 2.11 -26.85 1.91
C ALA A 475 0.59 -26.81 1.74
N ALA A 476 0.01 -25.65 1.43
CA ALA A 476 -1.42 -25.50 1.18
C ALA A 476 -1.87 -26.27 -0.06
N THR A 477 -1.05 -26.29 -1.12
CA THR A 477 -1.32 -27.06 -2.33
C THR A 477 -1.30 -28.56 -2.07
N LEU A 478 -0.33 -29.05 -1.28
CA LEU A 478 -0.28 -30.45 -0.86
C LEU A 478 -1.47 -30.83 0.04
N ALA A 479 -1.96 -29.92 0.88
CA ALA A 479 -3.15 -30.15 1.69
C ALA A 479 -4.42 -30.23 0.83
N LYS A 480 -4.56 -29.34 -0.17
CA LYS A 480 -5.74 -29.22 -1.03
C LYS A 480 -5.75 -30.18 -2.23
N GLY A 481 -4.60 -30.55 -2.75
CA GLY A 481 -4.40 -31.24 -4.04
C GLY A 481 -4.43 -30.32 -5.27
N SER A 482 -4.54 -29.00 -5.08
CA SER A 482 -4.49 -27.97 -6.14
C SER A 482 -4.03 -26.64 -5.57
N VAL A 483 -3.47 -25.75 -6.40
CA VAL A 483 -2.99 -24.45 -5.94
C VAL A 483 -4.18 -23.59 -5.48
N PRO A 484 -4.30 -23.25 -4.17
CA PRO A 484 -5.33 -22.33 -3.73
C PRO A 484 -5.03 -20.91 -4.21
N ALA A 485 -6.07 -20.13 -4.51
CA ALA A 485 -5.91 -18.72 -4.86
C ALA A 485 -5.66 -17.89 -3.57
N PRO A 486 -4.45 -17.34 -3.37
CA PRO A 486 -4.11 -16.61 -2.16
C PRO A 486 -5.02 -15.38 -2.00
N THR A 487 -5.62 -15.20 -0.84
CA THR A 487 -6.61 -14.17 -0.58
C THR A 487 -6.32 -13.49 0.74
N ILE A 488 -6.16 -12.15 0.75
CA ILE A 488 -6.06 -11.35 1.99
C ILE A 488 -7.31 -10.47 2.22
N VAL A 489 -7.99 -10.06 1.14
CA VAL A 489 -9.26 -9.32 1.19
C VAL A 489 -10.39 -10.28 0.83
N GLN A 490 -11.38 -10.40 1.71
CA GLN A 490 -12.47 -11.34 1.55
C GLN A 490 -13.19 -11.11 0.20
N GLY A 491 -13.41 -12.19 -0.55
CA GLY A 491 -14.06 -12.15 -1.87
C GLY A 491 -13.19 -11.59 -3.01
N SER A 492 -11.92 -11.27 -2.76
CA SER A 492 -10.97 -10.76 -3.76
C SER A 492 -9.75 -11.68 -3.87
N PRO A 493 -9.92 -12.91 -4.38
CA PRO A 493 -8.82 -13.85 -4.50
C PRO A 493 -7.77 -13.37 -5.51
N GLY A 494 -6.52 -13.74 -5.25
CA GLY A 494 -5.40 -13.44 -6.12
C GLY A 494 -5.54 -14.08 -7.49
N VAL A 495 -5.19 -13.31 -8.52
CA VAL A 495 -5.13 -13.78 -9.91
C VAL A 495 -3.70 -14.22 -10.21
N PRO A 496 -3.48 -15.49 -10.61
CA PRO A 496 -2.14 -15.95 -10.96
C PRO A 496 -1.67 -15.33 -12.29
N ASP A 497 -0.38 -15.07 -12.39
CA ASP A 497 0.29 -14.59 -13.61
C ASP A 497 0.22 -15.61 -14.76
N ARG A 498 0.14 -16.89 -14.41
CA ARG A 498 -0.10 -18.01 -15.32
C ARG A 498 -0.80 -19.17 -14.63
N THR A 499 -1.57 -19.95 -15.38
CA THR A 499 -2.22 -21.15 -14.85
C THR A 499 -1.21 -22.30 -14.77
N PRO A 500 -0.91 -22.85 -13.57
CA PRO A 500 -0.07 -24.03 -13.46
C PRO A 500 -0.79 -25.27 -13.97
N GLU A 501 -0.03 -26.26 -14.44
CA GLU A 501 -0.58 -27.58 -14.71
C GLU A 501 -1.15 -28.18 -13.41
N PRO A 502 -2.21 -29.01 -13.47
CA PRO A 502 -2.71 -29.69 -12.28
C PRO A 502 -1.68 -30.69 -11.73
N LEU A 503 -1.58 -30.77 -10.40
CA LEU A 503 -0.86 -31.85 -9.75
C LEU A 503 -1.56 -33.19 -10.06
N PRO A 504 -0.82 -34.23 -10.49
CA PRO A 504 -1.43 -35.52 -10.77
C PRO A 504 -2.08 -36.13 -9.52
N PRO A 505 -3.21 -36.86 -9.68
CA PRO A 505 -3.89 -37.49 -8.54
C PRO A 505 -2.95 -38.36 -7.71
N SER A 506 -3.17 -38.43 -6.40
CA SER A 506 -2.42 -39.22 -5.41
C SER A 506 -1.00 -38.76 -5.09
N VAL A 507 -0.40 -37.84 -5.86
CA VAL A 507 0.94 -37.34 -5.56
C VAL A 507 0.92 -36.57 -4.24
N ASP A 508 -0.07 -35.70 -4.04
CA ASP A 508 -0.30 -34.99 -2.79
C ASP A 508 -0.43 -35.93 -1.59
N GLU A 509 -1.24 -36.99 -1.72
CA GLU A 509 -1.47 -37.97 -0.66
C GLU A 509 -0.18 -38.72 -0.28
N GLN A 510 0.59 -39.15 -1.28
CA GLN A 510 1.86 -39.84 -1.08
C GLN A 510 2.88 -38.94 -0.40
N VAL A 511 2.98 -37.67 -0.80
CA VAL A 511 3.89 -36.70 -0.17
C VAL A 511 3.46 -36.40 1.27
N ARG A 512 2.16 -36.23 1.53
CA ARG A 512 1.64 -36.05 2.89
C ARG A 512 1.93 -37.24 3.79
N ALA A 513 1.87 -38.48 3.28
CA ALA A 513 2.23 -39.67 4.04
C ALA A 513 3.70 -39.63 4.48
N MET A 514 4.62 -39.21 3.60
CA MET A 514 6.04 -39.04 3.95
C MET A 514 6.27 -37.85 4.91
N MET A 515 5.50 -36.76 4.77
CA MET A 515 5.49 -35.65 5.72
C MET A 515 5.00 -36.08 7.11
N ARG A 516 4.12 -37.07 7.22
CA ARG A 516 3.70 -37.62 8.53
C ARG A 516 4.88 -38.27 9.25
N GLU A 517 5.67 -39.06 8.54
CA GLU A 517 6.81 -39.75 9.15
C GLU A 517 7.90 -38.78 9.62
N THR A 518 8.05 -37.63 8.95
CA THR A 518 8.93 -36.54 9.42
C THR A 518 8.59 -36.12 10.85
N ILE A 519 7.31 -36.12 11.22
CA ILE A 519 6.83 -35.80 12.57
C ILE A 519 6.97 -36.99 13.52
N THR A 520 6.63 -38.21 13.09
CA THR A 520 6.55 -39.38 14.00
C THR A 520 7.89 -40.08 14.25
N GLY A 521 8.85 -39.95 13.34
CA GLY A 521 10.16 -40.63 13.44
C GLY A 521 11.30 -39.96 12.69
N GLY A 522 11.06 -38.77 12.12
CA GLY A 522 12.02 -38.02 11.32
C GLY A 522 12.60 -36.80 12.04
N THR A 523 12.91 -35.78 11.24
CA THR A 523 13.61 -34.58 11.70
C THR A 523 12.78 -33.61 12.54
N ALA A 524 11.46 -33.80 12.65
CA ALA A 524 10.55 -32.91 13.39
C ALA A 524 9.83 -33.60 14.56
N THR A 525 10.46 -34.61 15.16
CA THR A 525 9.91 -35.37 16.32
C THR A 525 9.62 -34.52 17.55
N ALA A 526 10.21 -33.33 17.66
CA ALA A 526 9.88 -32.34 18.68
C ALA A 526 8.42 -31.82 18.61
N LEU A 527 7.72 -32.08 17.51
CA LEU A 527 6.32 -31.68 17.28
C LEU A 527 5.34 -32.86 17.30
N GLN A 528 5.78 -34.05 17.73
CA GLN A 528 4.93 -35.25 17.78
C GLN A 528 3.73 -35.13 18.73
N ASP A 529 3.79 -34.19 19.68
CA ASP A 529 2.71 -33.88 20.60
C ASP A 529 1.51 -33.18 19.93
N ILE A 530 1.70 -32.64 18.72
CA ILE A 530 0.66 -31.98 17.95
C ILE A 530 -0.08 -33.03 17.10
N PRO A 531 -1.37 -33.29 17.37
CA PRO A 531 -2.14 -34.31 16.64
C PRO A 531 -2.22 -34.01 15.15
N ASP A 532 -2.18 -35.07 14.34
CA ASP A 532 -2.35 -35.04 12.87
C ASP A 532 -1.40 -34.11 12.10
N LEU A 533 -0.38 -33.57 12.76
CA LEU A 533 0.61 -32.73 12.10
C LEU A 533 1.39 -33.52 11.06
N LEU A 534 1.53 -32.91 9.89
CA LEU A 534 2.45 -33.29 8.82
C LEU A 534 3.49 -32.18 8.69
N GLY A 535 4.72 -32.51 8.32
CA GLY A 535 5.68 -31.45 8.05
C GLY A 535 6.93 -31.89 7.32
N LYS A 536 7.76 -30.90 6.99
CA LYS A 536 9.12 -31.10 6.49
C LYS A 536 10.03 -30.01 7.02
N THR A 537 11.18 -30.41 7.57
CA THR A 537 12.23 -29.46 7.98
C THR A 537 13.14 -29.08 6.81
N GLY A 538 13.79 -27.93 6.91
CA GLY A 538 14.83 -27.50 5.98
C GLY A 538 15.98 -26.80 6.69
N THR A 539 17.20 -27.15 6.28
CA THR A 539 18.41 -26.38 6.54
C THR A 539 18.94 -25.97 5.17
N ALA A 540 19.35 -24.71 5.00
CA ALA A 540 19.89 -24.20 3.74
C ALA A 540 21.13 -23.35 4.01
N GLU A 541 22.29 -23.83 3.58
CA GLU A 541 23.57 -23.12 3.72
C GLU A 541 23.58 -21.86 2.86
N TYR A 542 24.18 -20.78 3.36
CA TYR A 542 24.40 -19.55 2.59
C TYR A 542 25.82 -19.00 2.83
N ILE A 543 26.39 -18.39 1.78
CA ILE A 543 27.71 -17.73 1.74
C ILE A 543 28.95 -18.66 1.90
N ASP A 544 29.13 -19.37 3.01
CA ASP A 544 30.44 -19.98 3.36
C ASP A 544 30.40 -21.35 4.09
N ASP A 545 29.33 -22.14 3.89
CA ASP A 545 29.13 -23.48 4.50
C ASP A 545 29.09 -23.48 6.05
N THR A 546 29.16 -22.33 6.71
CA THR A 546 29.07 -22.21 8.19
C THR A 546 27.81 -21.53 8.69
N HIS A 547 27.10 -20.83 7.82
CA HIS A 547 25.84 -20.17 8.11
C HIS A 547 24.69 -20.85 7.36
N ALA A 548 23.57 -21.07 8.05
CA ALA A 548 22.43 -21.76 7.47
C ALA A 548 21.09 -21.16 7.91
N HIS A 549 20.15 -21.05 6.97
CA HIS A 549 18.76 -20.72 7.25
C HIS A 549 18.01 -21.94 7.81
N GLY A 550 17.08 -21.69 8.73
CA GLY A 550 16.17 -22.69 9.29
C GLY A 550 14.79 -22.58 8.66
N TRP A 551 14.23 -23.72 8.26
CA TRP A 551 12.92 -23.82 7.65
C TRP A 551 12.07 -24.93 8.25
N PHE A 552 10.76 -24.69 8.29
CA PHE A 552 9.75 -25.72 8.51
C PHE A 552 8.52 -25.43 7.65
N VAL A 553 7.99 -26.45 6.98
CA VAL A 553 6.64 -26.40 6.36
C VAL A 553 5.74 -27.42 7.03
N GLY A 554 4.48 -27.05 7.29
CA GLY A 554 3.55 -27.88 8.05
C GLY A 554 2.14 -27.88 7.49
N ILE A 555 1.40 -28.95 7.77
CA ILE A 555 -0.03 -29.10 7.49
C ILE A 555 -0.71 -29.69 8.72
N ARG A 556 -1.78 -29.05 9.20
CA ARG A 556 -2.66 -29.56 10.26
C ARG A 556 -4.12 -29.31 9.86
N GLY A 557 -4.77 -30.33 9.30
CA GLY A 557 -6.12 -30.19 8.77
C GLY A 557 -6.20 -29.12 7.67
N ASP A 558 -7.07 -28.12 7.85
CA ASP A 558 -7.24 -26.98 6.94
C ASP A 558 -6.36 -25.77 7.31
N LEU A 559 -5.17 -26.04 7.87
CA LEU A 559 -4.14 -25.05 8.15
C LEU A 559 -2.82 -25.53 7.55
N ALA A 560 -2.25 -24.76 6.63
CA ALA A 560 -0.90 -24.95 6.11
C ALA A 560 -0.02 -23.77 6.51
N LEU A 561 1.25 -24.03 6.82
CA LEU A 561 2.17 -22.98 7.22
C LEU A 561 3.59 -23.19 6.71
N ALA A 562 4.35 -22.10 6.65
CA ALA A 562 5.79 -22.11 6.57
C ALA A 562 6.40 -21.19 7.63
N VAL A 563 7.52 -21.63 8.20
CA VAL A 563 8.35 -20.89 9.13
C VAL A 563 9.74 -20.77 8.55
N PHE A 564 10.26 -19.54 8.55
CA PHE A 564 11.61 -19.21 8.14
C PHE A 564 12.34 -18.50 9.27
N VAL A 565 13.60 -18.88 9.49
CA VAL A 565 14.52 -18.20 10.40
C VAL A 565 15.84 -18.01 9.67
N SER A 566 16.21 -16.74 9.46
CA SER A 566 17.50 -16.41 8.85
C SER A 566 18.64 -16.77 9.79
N ASP A 567 19.73 -17.30 9.25
CA ASP A 567 20.96 -17.60 9.99
C ASP A 567 20.71 -18.34 11.32
N ALA A 568 19.87 -19.39 11.24
CA ALA A 568 19.48 -20.20 12.37
C ALA A 568 20.50 -21.30 12.72
N GLY A 569 21.45 -21.56 11.83
CA GLY A 569 22.43 -22.66 11.90
C GLY A 569 21.83 -24.06 11.73
N SER A 570 20.52 -24.23 11.90
CA SER A 570 19.80 -25.49 11.70
C SER A 570 18.30 -25.24 11.51
N SER A 571 17.55 -26.30 11.20
CA SER A 571 16.08 -26.24 11.18
C SER A 571 15.40 -26.14 12.55
N ALA A 572 16.12 -26.39 13.66
CA ALA A 572 15.51 -26.52 14.99
C ALA A 572 14.77 -25.25 15.47
N PRO A 573 15.31 -24.01 15.31
CA PRO A 573 14.59 -22.80 15.69
C PRO A 573 13.27 -22.60 14.91
N ALA A 574 13.24 -22.97 13.63
CA ALA A 574 12.01 -22.91 12.83
C ALA A 574 10.97 -23.95 13.29
N VAL A 575 11.41 -25.15 13.66
CA VAL A 575 10.55 -26.19 14.25
C VAL A 575 9.99 -25.75 15.60
N GLU A 576 10.81 -25.15 16.47
CA GLU A 576 10.37 -24.63 17.77
C GLU A 576 9.33 -23.52 17.62
N ALA A 577 9.60 -22.53 16.77
CA ALA A 577 8.65 -21.45 16.48
C ALA A 577 7.33 -22.00 15.88
N ALA A 578 7.40 -22.96 14.95
CA ALA A 578 6.21 -23.63 14.42
C ALA A 578 5.39 -24.32 15.53
N GLY A 579 6.07 -25.00 16.46
CA GLY A 579 5.42 -25.66 17.59
C GLY A 579 4.75 -24.67 18.55
N THR A 580 5.41 -23.56 18.88
CA THR A 580 4.85 -22.50 19.72
C THR A 580 3.59 -21.90 19.08
N PHE A 581 3.64 -21.58 17.79
CA PHE A 581 2.48 -21.09 17.04
C PHE A 581 1.35 -22.12 17.01
N LEU A 582 1.62 -23.35 16.58
CA LEU A 582 0.60 -24.38 16.42
C LEU A 582 -0.08 -24.76 17.74
N ARG A 583 0.62 -24.72 18.87
CA ARG A 583 0.02 -25.00 20.20
C ARG A 583 -0.87 -23.86 20.70
N ALA A 584 -0.71 -22.65 20.17
CA ALA A 584 -1.48 -21.47 20.56
C ALA A 584 -2.75 -21.27 19.69
N VAL A 585 -2.80 -21.86 18.50
CA VAL A 585 -3.92 -21.67 17.54
C VAL A 585 -4.85 -22.89 17.50
N PRO A 586 -6.16 -22.69 17.27
CA PRO A 586 -7.18 -23.75 17.33
C PRO A 586 -7.03 -24.85 16.27
#